data_AF-Q3SSC7-F1
#
_entry.id   AF-Q3SSC7-F1
#
_cell.length_a   1.000
_cell.length_b   1.000
_cell.length_c   1.000
_cell.angle_alpha   90.00
_cell.angle_beta   90.00
_cell.angle_gamma   90.00
#
_symmetry.space_group_name_H-M   'P 1'
#
loop_
_entity.id
_entity.type
_entity.pdbx_description
1 polymer ?
#
loop_
_entity_poly.entity_id
_entity_poly.type
_entity_poly.pdbx_seq_one_letter_code
_entity_poly.pdbx_strand_id
1 'polypeptide(L)'
;MKQSKWMSVLESIINIVVGFGISMTAQAVFLPMLGVPIPWHANFVFALIMTAISIVRSFTLRRLFEALHIRRPLSPFMQAVIAERYRQQDVEGWDAAHDDEHARGDLARAGAAYLKQADCHLIEGADVGRDAKFYLPLFWPWEIEWWKPTGFRRDLVKGCALGIAEGEKFDRNRSRKVQR
;
A
#
# COMPACT_ATOMS: atom_id res chain seq x y z
N MET A 1 -0.39 4.37 -0.96
CA MET A 1 -1.54 5.28 -1.13
C MET A 1 -2.10 5.57 0.26
N LYS A 2 -2.27 6.83 0.67
CA LYS A 2 -3.01 7.13 1.91
C LYS A 2 -4.44 6.65 1.67
N GLN A 3 -4.90 5.63 2.39
CA GLN A 3 -6.32 5.27 2.41
C GLN A 3 -7.10 6.56 2.68
N SER A 4 -7.92 7.01 1.71
CA SER A 4 -8.65 8.26 1.90
C SER A 4 -9.57 8.06 3.11
N LYS A 5 -9.71 9.08 3.96
CA LYS A 5 -10.61 8.99 5.14
C LYS A 5 -12.02 8.54 4.71
N TRP A 6 -12.44 8.97 3.51
CA TRP A 6 -13.67 8.55 2.86
C TRP A 6 -13.73 7.05 2.53
N MET A 7 -12.64 6.46 2.06
CA MET A 7 -12.58 5.03 1.75
C MET A 7 -12.69 4.16 3.01
N SER A 8 -12.06 4.55 4.11
CA SER A 8 -12.15 3.83 5.39
C SER A 8 -13.54 3.96 6.04
N VAL A 9 -14.18 5.13 5.93
CA VAL A 9 -15.57 5.33 6.36
C VAL A 9 -16.51 4.46 5.54
N LEU A 10 -16.36 4.44 4.21
CA LEU A 10 -17.18 3.61 3.33
C LEU A 10 -17.04 2.12 3.65
N GLU A 11 -15.81 1.64 3.82
CA GLU A 11 -15.52 0.25 4.19
C GLU A 11 -16.18 -0.14 5.53
N SER A 12 -16.16 0.77 6.51
CA SER A 12 -16.80 0.55 7.80
C SER A 12 -18.33 0.51 7.69
N ILE A 13 -18.92 1.42 6.91
CA ILE A 13 -20.37 1.46 6.67
C ILE A 13 -20.83 0.18 5.96
N ILE A 14 -20.12 -0.25 4.92
CA ILE A 14 -20.46 -1.48 4.18
C ILE A 14 -20.41 -2.69 5.12
N ASN A 15 -19.36 -2.82 5.93
CA ASN A 15 -19.25 -3.92 6.89
C ASN A 15 -20.39 -3.93 7.91
N ILE A 16 -20.82 -2.77 8.39
CA ILE A 16 -21.95 -2.64 9.31
C ILE A 16 -23.26 -3.07 8.63
N VAL A 17 -23.54 -2.54 7.43
CA VAL A 17 -24.78 -2.85 6.68
C VAL A 17 -24.87 -4.32 6.32
N VAL A 18 -23.77 -4.91 5.83
CA VAL A 18 -23.70 -6.34 5.50
C VAL A 18 -23.90 -7.20 6.75
N GLY A 19 -23.21 -6.88 7.85
CA GLY A 19 -23.35 -7.61 9.11
C GLY A 19 -24.77 -7.54 9.67
N PHE A 20 -25.40 -6.37 9.62
CA PHE A 20 -26.79 -6.16 10.02
C PHE A 20 -27.75 -6.99 9.17
N GLY A 21 -27.62 -6.93 7.83
CA GLY A 21 -28.48 -7.65 6.90
C GLY A 21 -28.38 -9.18 7.05
N ILE A 22 -27.15 -9.71 7.20
CA ILE A 22 -26.92 -11.13 7.48
C ILE A 22 -27.59 -11.53 8.79
N SER A 23 -27.40 -10.72 9.84
CA SER A 23 -27.96 -10.99 11.17
C SER A 23 -29.49 -11.04 11.13
N MET A 24 -30.12 -10.02 10.55
CA MET A 24 -31.57 -9.91 10.44
C MET A 24 -32.18 -11.05 9.62
N THR A 25 -31.55 -11.40 8.49
CA THR A 25 -32.03 -12.50 7.61
C THR A 25 -31.90 -13.85 8.30
N ALA A 26 -30.76 -14.12 8.94
CA ALA A 26 -30.54 -15.37 9.67
C ALA A 26 -31.60 -15.54 10.77
N GLN A 27 -31.91 -14.49 11.53
CA GLN A 27 -32.91 -14.57 12.58
C GLN A 27 -34.32 -14.78 12.05
N ALA A 28 -34.70 -14.06 10.99
CA ALA A 28 -36.01 -14.18 10.36
C ALA A 28 -36.27 -15.58 9.80
N VAL A 29 -35.23 -16.34 9.44
CA VAL A 29 -35.35 -17.70 8.92
C VAL A 29 -35.17 -18.75 10.01
N PHE A 30 -34.08 -18.68 10.77
CA PHE A 30 -33.71 -19.75 11.71
C PHE A 30 -34.50 -19.72 13.01
N LEU A 31 -34.87 -18.55 13.56
CA LEU A 31 -35.61 -18.51 14.83
C LEU A 31 -37.02 -19.10 14.70
N PRO A 32 -37.80 -18.79 13.65
CA PRO A 32 -39.06 -19.49 13.41
C PRO A 32 -38.88 -20.99 13.16
N MET A 33 -37.81 -21.39 12.46
CA MET A 33 -37.49 -22.81 12.23
C MET A 33 -37.23 -23.56 13.54
N LEU A 34 -36.65 -22.90 14.54
CA LEU A 34 -36.42 -23.44 15.88
C LEU A 34 -37.67 -23.35 16.80
N GLY A 35 -38.82 -22.93 16.26
CA GLY A 35 -40.07 -22.81 17.01
C GLY A 35 -40.19 -21.54 17.85
N VAL A 36 -39.33 -20.53 17.61
CA VAL A 36 -39.36 -19.24 18.32
C VAL A 36 -39.74 -18.13 17.33
N PRO A 37 -41.05 -17.90 17.08
CA PRO A 37 -41.49 -16.82 16.24
C PRO A 37 -41.26 -15.48 16.95
N ILE A 38 -40.30 -14.70 16.43
CA ILE A 38 -40.01 -13.37 16.94
C ILE A 38 -40.64 -12.32 16.02
N PRO A 39 -41.36 -11.32 16.56
CA PRO A 39 -41.94 -10.25 15.75
C PRO A 39 -40.85 -9.38 15.12
N TRP A 40 -41.14 -8.78 13.96
CA TRP A 40 -40.19 -8.03 13.14
C TRP A 40 -39.43 -6.92 13.89
N HIS A 41 -40.07 -6.24 14.85
CA HIS A 41 -39.43 -5.21 15.67
C HIS A 41 -38.36 -5.78 16.60
N ALA A 42 -38.59 -6.97 17.18
CA ALA A 42 -37.65 -7.61 18.07
C ALA A 42 -36.45 -8.19 17.29
N ASN A 43 -36.66 -8.71 16.08
CA ASN A 43 -35.57 -9.08 15.16
C ASN A 43 -34.69 -7.87 14.80
N PHE A 44 -35.30 -6.71 14.56
CA PHE A 44 -34.56 -5.48 14.27
C PHE A 44 -33.71 -5.02 15.45
N VAL A 45 -34.26 -5.01 16.68
CA VAL A 45 -33.52 -4.66 17.91
C VAL A 45 -32.36 -5.62 18.13
N PHE A 46 -32.55 -6.92 17.94
CA PHE A 46 -31.48 -7.90 18.09
C PHE A 46 -30.38 -7.70 17.04
N ALA A 47 -30.73 -7.43 15.78
CA ALA A 47 -29.75 -7.12 14.74
C ALA A 47 -28.92 -5.86 15.06
N LEU A 48 -29.51 -4.84 15.70
CA LEU A 48 -28.76 -3.68 16.21
C LEU A 48 -27.78 -4.06 17.34
N ILE A 49 -28.22 -4.88 18.29
CA ILE A 49 -27.35 -5.38 19.38
C ILE A 49 -26.18 -6.18 18.81
N MET A 50 -26.43 -7.08 17.86
CA MET A 50 -25.38 -7.87 17.20
C MET A 50 -24.39 -7.01 16.42
N THR A 51 -24.88 -5.93 15.81
CA THR A 51 -24.04 -4.95 15.14
C THR A 51 -23.10 -4.26 16.13
N ALA A 52 -23.62 -3.81 17.29
CA ALA A 52 -22.80 -3.20 18.35
C ALA A 52 -21.75 -4.18 18.90
N ILE A 53 -22.14 -5.42 19.18
CA ILE A 53 -21.23 -6.49 19.64
C ILE A 53 -20.14 -6.75 18.59
N SER A 54 -20.49 -6.81 17.30
CA SER A 54 -19.53 -7.04 16.22
C SER A 54 -18.50 -5.90 16.14
N ILE A 55 -18.94 -4.65 16.25
CA ILE A 55 -18.06 -3.48 16.28
C ILE A 55 -17.08 -3.59 17.45
N VAL A 56 -17.58 -3.85 18.66
CA VAL A 56 -16.75 -4.00 19.86
C VAL A 56 -15.74 -5.14 19.70
N ARG A 57 -16.19 -6.31 19.24
CA ARG A 57 -15.31 -7.47 18.99
C ARG A 57 -14.22 -7.13 17.97
N SER A 58 -14.57 -6.48 16.87
CA SER A 58 -13.61 -6.13 15.82
C SER A 58 -12.55 -5.15 16.33
N PHE A 59 -12.96 -4.19 17.16
CA PHE A 59 -12.05 -3.27 17.83
C PHE A 59 -11.14 -4.00 18.83
N THR A 60 -11.70 -4.85 19.70
CA THR A 60 -10.95 -5.59 20.72
C THR A 60 -9.96 -6.56 20.08
N LEU A 61 -10.35 -7.30 19.03
CA LEU A 61 -9.45 -8.20 18.32
C LEU A 61 -8.31 -7.45 17.62
N ARG A 62 -8.60 -6.32 16.98
CA ARG A 62 -7.57 -5.47 16.38
C ARG A 62 -6.56 -5.02 17.43
N ARG A 63 -7.05 -4.53 18.57
CA ARG A 63 -6.21 -4.05 19.67
C ARG A 63 -5.41 -5.17 20.33
N LEU A 64 -5.98 -6.36 20.42
CA LEU A 64 -5.29 -7.57 20.89
C LEU A 64 -4.18 -8.00 19.92
N PHE A 65 -4.43 -8.02 18.61
CA PHE A 65 -3.40 -8.35 17.62
C PHE A 65 -2.25 -7.35 17.59
N GLU A 66 -2.55 -6.06 17.77
CA GLU A 66 -1.53 -5.02 17.93
C GLU A 66 -0.71 -5.26 19.22
N ALA A 67 -1.37 -5.56 20.34
CA ALA A 67 -0.68 -5.88 21.60
C ALA A 67 0.21 -7.12 21.50
N LEU A 68 -0.26 -8.16 20.81
CA LEU A 68 0.46 -9.42 20.61
C LEU A 68 1.57 -9.34 19.55
N HIS A 69 1.80 -8.19 18.90
CA HIS A 69 2.82 -7.99 17.85
C HIS A 69 2.76 -9.01 16.70
N ILE A 70 1.61 -9.65 16.48
CA ILE A 70 1.43 -10.68 15.43
C ILE A 70 1.59 -10.06 14.03
N ARG A 71 1.41 -8.73 13.90
CA ARG A 71 1.72 -7.97 12.69
C ARG A 71 2.53 -6.73 13.05
N ARG A 72 3.76 -6.62 12.54
CA ARG A 72 4.50 -5.35 12.57
C ARG A 72 3.97 -4.44 11.46
N PRO A 73 3.30 -3.32 11.77
CA PRO A 73 2.81 -2.41 10.74
C PRO A 73 3.99 -1.80 9.97
N LEU A 74 3.82 -1.61 8.66
CA LEU A 74 4.81 -0.93 7.83
C LEU A 74 4.97 0.53 8.31
N SER A 75 6.21 0.98 8.44
CA SER A 75 6.50 2.37 8.82
C SER A 75 5.95 3.37 7.79
N PRO A 76 5.72 4.65 8.15
CA PRO A 76 5.26 5.66 7.20
C PRO A 76 6.19 5.82 5.98
N PHE A 77 7.48 5.53 6.14
CA PHE A 77 8.44 5.52 5.04
C PHE A 77 8.23 4.32 4.11
N MET A 78 8.12 3.10 4.65
CA MET A 78 7.83 1.90 3.86
C MET A 78 6.53 2.04 3.07
N GLN A 79 5.48 2.59 3.69
CA GLN A 79 4.22 2.89 3.02
C GLN A 79 4.38 3.90 1.87
N ALA A 80 5.29 4.88 2.01
CA ALA A 80 5.56 5.85 0.96
C ALA A 80 6.32 5.22 -0.22
N VAL A 81 7.24 4.29 0.03
CA VAL A 81 7.93 3.51 -1.01
C VAL A 81 6.93 2.67 -1.81
N ILE A 82 6.05 1.93 -1.13
CA ILE A 82 4.99 1.15 -1.78
C ILE A 82 4.06 2.06 -2.56
N ALA A 83 3.66 3.21 -1.99
CA ALA A 83 2.82 4.18 -2.67
C ALA A 83 3.49 4.71 -3.95
N GLU A 84 4.80 4.94 -3.92
CA GLU A 84 5.53 5.40 -5.10
C GLU A 84 5.63 4.32 -6.17
N ARG A 85 5.85 3.05 -5.79
CA ARG A 85 5.85 1.94 -6.74
C ARG A 85 4.50 1.84 -7.47
N TYR A 86 3.39 1.91 -6.75
CA TYR A 86 2.06 1.93 -7.38
C TYR A 86 1.85 3.16 -8.24
N ARG A 87 2.30 4.35 -7.81
CA ARG A 87 2.19 5.57 -8.63
C ARG A 87 2.95 5.42 -9.97
N GLN A 88 4.14 4.82 -9.95
CA GLN A 88 4.90 4.55 -11.18
C GLN A 88 4.12 3.62 -12.13
N GLN A 89 3.47 2.58 -11.60
CA GLN A 89 2.65 1.66 -12.39
C GLN A 89 1.35 2.33 -12.90
N ASP A 90 0.58 2.92 -11.99
CA ASP A 90 -0.78 3.39 -12.26
C ASP A 90 -0.83 4.72 -13.01
N VAL A 91 0.14 5.62 -12.77
CA VAL A 91 0.14 6.98 -13.32
C VAL A 91 1.12 7.12 -14.48
N GLU A 92 2.32 6.58 -14.36
CA GLU A 92 3.36 6.69 -15.42
C GLU A 92 3.26 5.53 -16.43
N GLY A 93 2.50 4.48 -16.14
CA GLY A 93 2.40 3.29 -16.99
C GLY A 93 3.64 2.39 -16.93
N TRP A 94 4.52 2.55 -15.94
CA TRP A 94 5.71 1.73 -15.76
C TRP A 94 5.36 0.39 -15.10
N ASP A 95 4.60 -0.40 -15.84
CA ASP A 95 4.15 -1.71 -15.43
C ASP A 95 5.27 -2.77 -15.50
N ALA A 96 4.92 -4.02 -15.19
CA ALA A 96 5.88 -5.11 -15.21
C ALA A 96 6.45 -5.40 -16.62
N ALA A 97 5.70 -5.11 -17.69
CA ALA A 97 6.18 -5.32 -19.06
C ALA A 97 7.18 -4.23 -19.44
N HIS A 98 6.88 -2.96 -19.13
CA HIS A 98 7.82 -1.85 -19.26
C HIS A 98 9.13 -2.12 -18.51
N ASP A 99 9.05 -2.56 -17.25
CA ASP A 99 10.24 -2.87 -16.45
C ASP A 99 11.11 -3.98 -17.08
N ASP A 100 10.48 -4.97 -17.71
CA ASP A 100 11.13 -6.10 -18.38
C ASP A 100 11.87 -5.67 -19.67
N GLU A 101 11.55 -4.52 -20.27
CA GLU A 101 12.24 -3.96 -21.44
C GLU A 101 13.62 -3.38 -21.09
N HIS A 102 13.85 -3.04 -19.81
CA HIS A 102 15.13 -2.51 -19.35
C HIS A 102 16.16 -3.60 -19.05
N ALA A 103 17.43 -3.32 -19.32
CA ALA A 103 18.50 -4.27 -19.06
C ALA A 103 18.59 -4.62 -17.57
N ARG A 104 19.19 -5.78 -17.27
CA ARG A 104 19.34 -6.25 -15.90
C ARG A 104 20.17 -5.25 -15.10
N GLY A 105 19.61 -4.79 -13.99
CA GLY A 105 20.24 -3.83 -13.09
C GLY A 105 19.98 -2.36 -13.43
N ASP A 106 19.32 -2.03 -14.55
CA ASP A 106 19.06 -0.63 -14.89
C ASP A 106 18.12 0.05 -13.89
N LEU A 107 17.04 -0.61 -13.46
CA LEU A 107 16.14 -0.04 -12.46
C LEU A 107 16.87 0.11 -11.10
N ALA A 108 17.73 -0.84 -10.75
CA ALA A 108 18.57 -0.72 -9.54
C ALA A 108 19.60 0.42 -9.63
N ARG A 109 20.23 0.63 -10.79
CA ARG A 109 21.14 1.75 -11.04
C ARG A 109 20.42 3.09 -10.95
N ALA A 110 19.25 3.21 -11.57
CA ALA A 110 18.38 4.38 -11.44
C ALA A 110 17.95 4.60 -9.99
N GLY A 111 17.64 3.52 -9.27
CA GLY A 111 17.31 3.56 -7.84
C GLY A 111 18.48 4.10 -7.00
N ALA A 112 19.69 3.58 -7.23
CA ALA A 112 20.90 4.06 -6.59
C ALA A 112 21.13 5.54 -6.86
N ALA A 113 20.85 6.02 -8.08
CA ALA A 113 21.06 7.42 -8.47
C ALA A 113 20.23 8.37 -7.59
N TYR A 114 18.96 8.02 -7.35
CA TYR A 114 18.12 8.77 -6.41
C TYR A 114 18.60 8.66 -4.96
N LEU A 115 19.10 7.48 -4.51
CA LEU A 115 19.65 7.35 -3.15
C LEU A 115 20.90 8.20 -2.96
N LYS A 116 21.80 8.25 -3.94
CA LYS A 116 22.98 9.12 -3.88
C LYS A 116 22.59 10.59 -3.93
N GLN A 117 21.61 10.94 -4.74
CA GLN A 117 21.11 12.31 -4.76
C GLN A 117 20.47 12.71 -3.42
N ALA A 118 19.81 11.78 -2.72
CA ALA A 118 19.34 12.01 -1.36
C ALA A 118 20.49 12.42 -0.44
N ASP A 119 21.58 11.66 -0.41
CA ASP A 119 22.80 12.00 0.33
C ASP A 119 23.34 13.40 -0.01
N CYS A 120 23.40 13.75 -1.31
CA CYS A 120 23.86 15.07 -1.75
C CYS A 120 23.03 16.26 -1.22
N HIS A 121 21.74 16.05 -0.89
CA HIS A 121 20.90 17.11 -0.30
C HIS A 121 21.32 17.49 1.13
N LEU A 122 22.18 16.72 1.80
CA LEU A 122 22.64 16.97 3.17
C LEU A 122 23.98 17.69 3.26
N ILE A 123 24.67 17.91 2.14
CA ILE A 123 26.00 18.52 2.13
C ILE A 123 25.86 20.04 2.25
N GLU A 124 26.22 20.61 3.41
CA GLU A 124 26.24 22.06 3.65
C GLU A 124 27.27 22.76 2.72
N GLY A 125 26.89 23.93 2.17
CA GLY A 125 27.74 24.71 1.27
C GLY A 125 27.79 24.21 -0.17
N ALA A 126 27.22 23.03 -0.44
CA ALA A 126 26.88 22.65 -1.79
C ALA A 126 25.54 23.35 -2.12
N ASP A 127 25.55 24.32 -3.05
CA ASP A 127 24.36 25.06 -3.54
C ASP A 127 23.43 24.14 -4.38
N VAL A 128 23.30 22.88 -3.95
CA VAL A 128 22.62 21.76 -4.60
C VAL A 128 21.10 21.99 -4.62
N GLY A 129 20.58 22.89 -3.79
CA GLY A 129 19.17 23.31 -3.83
C GLY A 129 18.76 23.94 -5.16
N ARG A 130 19.70 24.54 -5.91
CA ARG A 130 19.47 25.03 -7.29
C ARG A 130 20.26 24.26 -8.35
N ASP A 131 21.45 23.75 -8.03
CA ASP A 131 22.35 23.09 -9.00
C ASP A 131 22.39 21.55 -8.93
N ALA A 132 21.53 20.89 -8.14
CA ALA A 132 21.36 19.42 -8.17
C ALA A 132 21.03 18.86 -9.56
N LYS A 133 20.52 19.69 -10.48
CA LYS A 133 20.28 19.30 -11.87
C LYS A 133 21.57 19.04 -12.66
N PHE A 134 22.72 19.57 -12.24
CA PHE A 134 23.97 19.53 -13.02
C PHE A 134 24.85 18.31 -12.75
N TYR A 135 24.60 17.54 -11.68
CA TYR A 135 25.28 16.28 -11.46
C TYR A 135 24.36 15.12 -11.87
N LEU A 136 24.30 14.84 -13.18
CA LEU A 136 23.73 13.58 -13.64
C LEU A 136 24.52 12.45 -12.96
N PRO A 137 23.89 11.62 -12.11
CA PRO A 137 24.63 10.57 -11.43
C PRO A 137 25.30 9.67 -12.46
N LEU A 138 26.60 9.37 -12.29
CA LEU A 138 27.40 8.58 -13.25
C LEU A 138 26.70 7.28 -13.69
N PHE A 139 25.83 6.75 -12.84
CA PHE A 139 25.13 5.48 -13.02
C PHE A 139 23.67 5.64 -13.47
N TRP A 140 23.13 6.85 -13.65
CA TRP A 140 21.80 7.04 -14.24
C TRP A 140 21.76 6.42 -15.64
N PRO A 141 20.86 5.47 -15.91
CA PRO A 141 20.91 4.65 -17.13
C PRO A 141 20.13 5.22 -18.31
N TRP A 142 19.40 6.33 -18.14
CA TRP A 142 18.45 6.84 -19.13
C TRP A 142 18.72 8.31 -19.48
N GLU A 143 17.92 8.86 -20.38
CA GLU A 143 18.02 10.26 -20.78
C GLU A 143 17.79 11.23 -19.60
N ILE A 144 18.40 12.41 -19.68
CA ILE A 144 18.45 13.40 -18.59
C ILE A 144 17.08 13.99 -18.26
N GLU A 145 16.14 14.02 -19.20
CA GLU A 145 14.79 14.55 -19.02
C GLU A 145 13.97 13.72 -18.02
N TRP A 146 14.35 12.46 -17.83
CA TRP A 146 13.76 11.55 -16.84
C TRP A 146 14.40 11.68 -15.46
N TRP A 147 15.51 12.41 -15.35
CA TRP A 147 16.16 12.72 -14.08
C TRP A 147 15.45 13.88 -13.38
N LYS A 148 14.64 13.56 -12.36
CA LYS A 148 13.77 14.52 -11.66
C LYS A 148 13.95 14.46 -10.14
N PRO A 149 15.12 14.79 -9.59
CA PRO A 149 15.33 14.78 -8.14
C PRO A 149 14.47 15.85 -7.45
N THR A 150 13.97 15.57 -6.26
CA THR A 150 12.95 16.42 -5.60
C THR A 150 13.10 16.51 -4.08
N GLY A 151 14.33 16.33 -3.58
CA GLY A 151 14.72 16.55 -2.19
C GLY A 151 14.91 15.26 -1.40
N PHE A 152 15.62 15.37 -0.27
CA PHE A 152 16.12 14.25 0.54
C PHE A 152 15.14 13.07 0.67
N ARG A 153 14.01 13.30 1.34
CA ARG A 153 13.03 12.24 1.63
C ARG A 153 12.38 11.68 0.36
N ARG A 154 12.13 12.53 -0.63
CA ARG A 154 11.42 12.13 -1.86
C ARG A 154 12.32 11.27 -2.74
N ASP A 155 13.60 11.60 -2.82
CA ASP A 155 14.57 10.84 -3.60
C ASP A 155 14.89 9.49 -2.94
N LEU A 156 14.94 9.42 -1.59
CA LEU A 156 14.97 8.12 -0.90
C LEU A 156 13.79 7.21 -1.28
N VAL A 157 12.57 7.78 -1.32
CA VAL A 157 11.36 7.03 -1.69
C VAL A 157 11.42 6.51 -3.12
N LYS A 158 11.84 7.35 -4.08
CA LYS A 158 11.99 6.95 -5.50
C LYS A 158 13.06 5.88 -5.67
N GLY A 159 14.19 6.05 -4.99
CA GLY A 159 15.31 5.12 -5.04
C GLY A 159 14.91 3.72 -4.58
N CYS A 160 14.25 3.63 -3.42
CA CYS A 160 13.74 2.36 -2.92
C CYS A 160 12.64 1.76 -3.82
N ALA A 161 11.75 2.58 -4.40
CA ALA A 161 10.68 2.09 -5.28
C ALA A 161 11.23 1.44 -6.56
N LEU A 162 12.26 2.05 -7.17
CA LEU A 162 12.98 1.49 -8.31
C LEU A 162 13.76 0.22 -7.94
N GLY A 163 14.30 0.15 -6.71
CA GLY A 163 14.89 -1.08 -6.18
C GLY A 163 13.88 -2.23 -6.05
N ILE A 164 12.64 -1.94 -5.62
CA ILE A 164 11.55 -2.91 -5.63
C ILE A 164 11.23 -3.36 -7.06
N ALA A 165 11.14 -2.43 -8.01
CA ALA A 165 10.86 -2.76 -9.41
C ALA A 165 11.92 -3.71 -10.01
N GLU A 166 13.23 -3.47 -9.76
CA GLU A 166 14.29 -4.40 -10.19
C GLU A 166 14.18 -5.76 -9.50
N GLY A 167 13.85 -5.79 -8.21
CA GLY A 167 13.65 -7.03 -7.45
C GLY A 167 12.49 -7.87 -8.00
N GLU A 168 11.36 -7.23 -8.28
CA GLU A 168 10.20 -7.86 -8.91
C GLU A 168 10.55 -8.42 -10.30
N LYS A 169 11.31 -7.66 -11.11
CA LYS A 169 11.83 -8.13 -12.41
C LYS A 169 12.73 -9.35 -12.26
N PHE A 170 13.65 -9.32 -11.27
CA PHE A 170 14.53 -10.44 -11.00
C PHE A 170 13.74 -11.71 -10.63
N ASP A 171 12.75 -11.59 -9.73
CA ASP A 171 11.93 -12.72 -9.29
C ASP A 171 11.10 -13.31 -10.44
N ARG A 172 10.51 -12.46 -11.30
CA ARG A 172 9.82 -12.93 -12.52
C ARG A 172 10.75 -13.71 -13.45
N ASN A 173 11.95 -13.16 -13.71
CA ASN A 173 12.92 -13.79 -14.60
C ASN A 173 13.48 -15.10 -14.02
N ARG A 174 13.61 -15.20 -12.69
CA ARG A 174 13.97 -16.44 -12.02
C ARG A 174 12.88 -17.51 -12.21
N SER A 175 11.61 -17.18 -12.00
CA SER A 175 10.50 -18.12 -12.21
C SER A 175 10.40 -18.61 -13.65
N ARG A 176 10.62 -17.74 -14.65
CA ARG A 176 10.66 -18.11 -16.07
C ARG A 176 11.76 -19.12 -16.40
N LYS A 177 12.92 -19.04 -15.75
CA LYS A 177 14.04 -19.98 -15.95
C LYS A 177 13.79 -21.35 -15.34
N VAL A 178 13.05 -21.43 -14.23
CA VAL A 178 12.71 -22.71 -13.58
C VAL A 178 11.70 -23.52 -14.40
N GLN A 179 10.89 -22.86 -15.22
CA GLN A 179 9.86 -23.48 -16.06
C GLN A 179 10.34 -23.89 -17.46
N ARG A 180 11.59 -23.56 -17.83
CA ARG A 180 12.23 -23.95 -19.11
C ARG A 180 13.20 -25.09 -18.89
#